data_AF-A0A428RSW4-F1
#
_entry.id   AF-A0A428RSW4-F1
#
_cell.length_a   1.000
_cell.length_b   1.000
_cell.length_c   1.000
_cell.angle_alpha   90.00
_cell.angle_beta   90.00
_cell.angle_gamma   90.00
#
_symmetry.space_group_name_H-M   'P 1'
#
loop_
_entity.id
_entity.type
_entity.pdbx_description
1 polymer ?
#
loop_
_entity_poly.entity_id
_entity_poly.type
_entity_poly.pdbx_seq_one_letter_code
_entity_poly.pdbx_strand_id
1 'polypeptide(L)'
;MDQKCPNSADHGNAHINRREFLQLAQDQLAVDRGKDADCVPLYLSGSRGSLFKFCLSSHGYTLVAKGVEAMDAEDLLYESKIYSHLRDLQGKFVPVCLGVVDLIKPYYLNSGVYEDFMFLSYGGRPVLKGLREVNPTVVKKILNALGRLY
;
A
#
# COMPACT_ATOMS: atom_id res chain seq x y z
N MET A 1 0.43 -19.64 5.45
CA MET A 1 1.05 -19.13 4.21
C MET A 1 0.47 -19.85 3.01
N ASP A 2 0.28 -19.16 1.89
CA ASP A 2 -0.13 -19.81 0.64
C ASP A 2 1.06 -20.58 0.05
N GLN A 3 0.94 -21.91 -0.01
CA GLN A 3 1.99 -22.76 -0.57
C GLN A 3 2.20 -22.56 -2.08
N LYS A 4 1.24 -21.93 -2.78
CA LYS A 4 1.35 -21.61 -4.21
C LYS A 4 1.97 -20.23 -4.45
N CYS A 5 2.31 -19.49 -3.40
CA CYS A 5 3.01 -18.23 -3.55
C CYS A 5 4.36 -18.48 -4.26
N PRO A 6 4.70 -17.73 -5.32
CA PRO A 6 5.99 -17.87 -6.00
C PRO A 6 7.17 -17.57 -5.06
N ASN A 7 6.93 -16.80 -4.01
CA ASN A 7 7.91 -16.47 -2.97
C ASN A 7 7.75 -17.39 -1.75
N SER A 8 7.05 -18.54 -1.88
CA SER A 8 6.77 -19.50 -0.79
C SER A 8 8.02 -19.85 0.03
N ALA A 9 9.17 -20.02 -0.64
CA ALA A 9 10.45 -20.35 -0.04
C ALA A 9 11.12 -19.17 0.70
N ASP A 10 10.77 -17.93 0.35
CA ASP A 10 11.31 -16.71 0.97
C ASP A 10 10.54 -16.30 2.23
N HIS A 11 9.37 -16.91 2.45
CA HIS A 11 8.65 -16.69 3.70
C HIS A 11 9.41 -17.35 4.85
N GLY A 12 10.03 -16.54 5.70
CA GLY A 12 10.55 -17.01 6.98
C GLY A 12 9.44 -17.58 7.88
N ASN A 13 9.83 -18.30 8.93
CA ASN A 13 8.89 -18.91 9.88
C ASN A 13 8.38 -17.95 10.96
N ALA A 14 8.91 -16.72 11.01
CA ALA A 14 8.57 -15.71 11.99
C ALA A 14 8.16 -14.41 11.28
N HIS A 15 6.97 -13.91 11.62
CA HIS A 15 6.48 -12.62 11.16
C HIS A 15 6.24 -11.72 12.36
N ILE A 16 6.72 -10.49 12.27
CA ILE A 16 6.36 -9.44 13.20
C ILE A 16 4.87 -9.13 13.10
N ASN A 17 4.30 -8.69 14.21
CA ASN A 17 2.91 -8.27 14.23
C ASN A 17 2.74 -6.88 13.60
N ARG A 18 1.49 -6.51 13.31
CA ARG A 18 1.15 -5.24 12.68
C ARG A 18 1.67 -4.01 13.43
N ARG A 19 1.60 -4.01 14.77
CA ARG A 19 2.05 -2.86 15.58
C ARG A 19 3.56 -2.67 15.49
N GLU A 20 4.30 -3.77 15.59
CA GLU A 20 5.75 -3.78 15.43
C GLU A 20 6.17 -3.35 14.02
N PHE A 21 5.46 -3.80 12.98
CA PHE A 21 5.67 -3.32 11.61
C PHE A 21 5.51 -1.79 11.50
N LEU A 22 4.42 -1.23 12.03
CA LEU A 22 4.15 0.20 11.94
C LEU A 22 5.22 1.03 12.67
N GLN A 23 5.66 0.60 13.85
CA GLN A 23 6.73 1.26 14.59
C GLN A 23 8.04 1.27 13.80
N LEU A 24 8.48 0.10 13.31
CA LEU A 24 9.72 0.00 12.54
C LEU A 24 9.64 0.78 11.23
N ALA A 25 8.46 0.82 10.59
CA ALA A 25 8.25 1.60 9.38
C ALA A 25 8.34 3.11 9.66
N GLN A 26 7.72 3.60 10.74
CA GLN A 26 7.83 4.98 11.17
C GLN A 26 9.28 5.38 11.47
N ASP A 27 10.01 4.52 12.21
CA ASP A 27 11.41 4.75 12.58
C ASP A 27 12.32 4.77 11.34
N GLN A 28 12.18 3.79 10.43
CA GLN A 28 12.93 3.77 9.17
C GLN A 28 12.61 5.01 8.35
N LEU A 29 11.32 5.35 8.22
CA LEU A 29 10.90 6.58 7.57
C LEU A 29 11.31 7.84 8.33
N ALA A 30 12.02 7.83 9.45
CA ALA A 30 12.62 9.04 10.00
C ALA A 30 14.04 9.29 9.46
N VAL A 31 14.75 8.21 9.10
CA VAL A 31 16.20 8.23 8.84
C VAL A 31 16.57 7.81 7.41
N ASP A 32 15.80 6.89 6.82
CA ASP A 32 16.02 6.37 5.48
C ASP A 32 15.54 7.37 4.44
N ARG A 33 16.52 8.08 3.84
CA ARG A 33 16.30 9.24 2.98
C ARG A 33 17.37 9.31 1.89
N GLY A 34 16.98 9.88 0.75
CA GLY A 34 17.89 10.13 -0.37
C GLY A 34 17.70 9.14 -1.52
N LYS A 35 18.70 9.07 -2.40
CA LYS A 35 18.62 8.33 -3.68
C LYS A 35 18.55 6.81 -3.50
N ASP A 36 19.11 6.28 -2.42
CA ASP A 36 19.22 4.85 -2.14
C ASP A 36 18.19 4.42 -1.08
N ALA A 37 17.21 5.27 -0.78
CA ALA A 37 16.21 4.97 0.23
C ALA A 37 15.28 3.83 -0.19
N ASP A 38 14.90 2.99 0.77
CA ASP A 38 13.97 1.89 0.55
C ASP A 38 12.50 2.35 0.46
N CYS A 39 12.26 3.66 0.54
CA CYS A 39 11.01 4.32 0.20
C CYS A 39 11.15 5.09 -1.13
N VAL A 40 10.65 4.50 -2.22
CA VAL A 40 10.81 5.03 -3.58
C VAL A 40 9.47 5.56 -4.10
N PRO A 41 9.39 6.80 -4.59
CA PRO A 41 8.16 7.31 -5.20
C PRO A 41 7.79 6.50 -6.44
N LEU A 42 6.51 6.13 -6.56
CA LEU A 42 5.99 5.46 -7.76
C LEU A 42 5.58 6.46 -8.84
N TYR A 43 5.62 7.76 -8.54
CA TYR A 43 5.11 8.84 -9.40
C TYR A 43 3.66 8.60 -9.86
N LEU A 44 2.89 7.97 -8.97
CA LEU A 44 1.45 7.77 -9.12
C LEU A 44 0.77 8.59 -8.03
N SER A 45 0.00 9.58 -8.44
CA SER A 45 -0.76 10.45 -7.54
C SER A 45 -2.24 10.35 -7.86
N GLY A 46 -3.06 10.34 -6.81
CA GLY A 46 -4.51 10.41 -6.92
C GLY A 46 -5.01 11.84 -6.76
N SER A 47 -6.30 12.01 -6.48
CA SER A 47 -6.84 13.29 -6.01
C SER A 47 -6.25 13.69 -4.66
N ARG A 48 -5.87 12.71 -3.84
CA ARG A 48 -5.30 12.88 -2.49
C ARG A 48 -4.09 11.98 -2.31
N GLY A 49 -2.94 12.59 -2.11
CA GLY A 49 -1.68 11.91 -1.83
C GLY A 49 -0.99 11.26 -3.04
N SER A 50 0.19 10.73 -2.76
CA SER A 50 1.08 10.06 -3.70
C SER A 50 1.43 8.66 -3.22
N LEU A 51 1.71 7.76 -4.16
CA LEU A 51 2.09 6.39 -3.87
C LEU A 51 3.61 6.21 -3.90
N PHE A 52 4.08 5.40 -2.96
CA PHE A 52 5.46 5.02 -2.77
C PHE A 52 5.55 3.49 -2.71
N LYS A 53 6.64 2.94 -3.24
CA LYS A 53 7.08 1.58 -2.92
C LYS A 53 7.90 1.69 -1.64
N PHE A 54 7.41 1.10 -0.56
CA PHE A 54 8.11 1.05 0.71
C PHE A 54 8.63 -0.37 0.94
N CYS A 55 9.92 -0.50 1.27
CA CYS A 55 10.53 -1.73 1.72
C CYS A 55 11.00 -1.55 3.17
N LEU A 56 10.50 -2.39 4.09
CA LEU A 56 11.03 -2.42 5.45
C LEU A 56 12.36 -3.20 5.44
N SER A 57 13.49 -2.50 5.48
CA SER A 57 14.82 -3.06 5.21
C SER A 57 15.18 -4.20 6.16
N SER A 58 14.75 -4.12 7.41
CA SER A 58 15.03 -5.13 8.44
C SER A 58 14.37 -6.49 8.18
N HIS A 59 13.27 -6.53 7.41
CA HIS A 59 12.48 -7.74 7.19
C HIS A 59 12.23 -8.07 5.71
N GLY A 60 12.58 -7.17 4.80
CA GLY A 60 12.34 -7.32 3.36
C GLY A 60 10.87 -7.17 2.94
N TYR A 61 9.98 -6.69 3.82
CA TYR A 61 8.58 -6.48 3.46
C TYR A 61 8.43 -5.33 2.48
N THR A 62 7.96 -5.61 1.27
CA THR A 62 7.69 -4.61 0.25
C THR A 62 6.18 -4.37 0.09
N LEU A 63 5.77 -3.11 0.19
CA LEU A 63 4.39 -2.67 0.25
C LEU A 63 4.20 -1.39 -0.57
N VAL A 64 2.94 -1.01 -0.77
CA VAL A 64 2.59 0.33 -1.25
C VAL A 64 2.34 1.20 -0.02
N ALA A 65 2.99 2.36 0.05
CA ALA A 65 2.64 3.40 1.01
C ALA A 65 1.92 4.54 0.27
N LYS A 66 0.80 5.00 0.82
CA LYS A 66 0.09 6.20 0.38
C LYS A 66 0.46 7.33 1.35
N GLY A 67 1.25 8.28 0.87
CA GLY A 67 1.58 9.49 1.63
C GLY A 67 0.57 10.58 1.34
N VAL A 68 0.12 11.29 2.38
CA VAL A 68 -0.74 12.49 2.26
C VAL A 68 -0.13 13.68 3.00
N GLU A 69 -0.50 14.89 2.56
CA GLU A 69 -0.15 16.14 3.26
C GLU A 69 -1.10 16.35 4.44
N ALA A 70 -0.72 17.22 5.40
CA ALA A 70 -1.48 17.44 6.63
C ALA A 70 -2.98 17.74 6.42
N MET A 71 -3.31 18.48 5.36
CA MET A 71 -4.71 18.83 5.03
C MET A 71 -5.60 17.62 4.68
N ASP A 72 -5.01 16.50 4.28
CA ASP A 72 -5.71 15.27 3.87
C ASP A 72 -5.64 14.17 4.95
N ALA A 73 -5.09 14.45 6.14
CA ALA A 73 -4.88 13.46 7.20
C ALA A 73 -6.22 12.85 7.70
N GLU A 74 -7.25 13.67 7.90
CA GLU A 74 -8.57 13.21 8.33
C GLU A 74 -9.21 12.27 7.28
N ASP A 75 -9.05 12.60 6.01
CA ASP A 75 -9.54 11.77 4.90
C ASP A 75 -8.80 10.42 4.83
N LEU A 76 -7.48 10.42 5.11
CA LEU A 76 -6.69 9.19 5.16
C LEU A 76 -7.13 8.29 6.33
N LEU A 77 -7.41 8.86 7.49
CA LEU A 77 -7.93 8.12 8.64
C LEU A 77 -9.33 7.56 8.36
N TYR A 78 -10.18 8.33 7.69
CA TYR A 78 -11.49 7.85 7.24
C TYR A 78 -11.34 6.67 6.27
N GLU A 79 -10.45 6.75 5.29
CA GLU A 79 -10.15 5.64 4.36
C GLU A 79 -9.67 4.39 5.11
N SER A 80 -8.75 4.53 6.06
CA SER A 80 -8.26 3.44 6.91
C SER A 80 -9.38 2.77 7.73
N LYS A 81 -10.35 3.56 8.20
CA LYS A 81 -11.55 3.06 8.87
C LYS A 81 -12.43 2.25 7.91
N ILE A 82 -12.62 2.69 6.67
CA ILE A 82 -13.34 1.91 5.65
C ILE A 82 -12.63 0.57 5.41
N TYR A 83 -11.31 0.55 5.25
CA TYR A 83 -10.57 -0.72 5.15
C TYR A 83 -10.84 -1.62 6.35
N SER A 84 -10.89 -1.07 7.57
CA SER A 84 -11.18 -1.84 8.79
C SER A 84 -12.58 -2.48 8.77
N HIS A 85 -13.56 -1.83 8.17
CA HIS A 85 -14.91 -2.40 7.95
C HIS A 85 -14.91 -3.49 6.85
N LEU A 86 -14.02 -3.39 5.86
CA LEU A 86 -13.87 -4.34 4.75
C LEU A 86 -12.93 -5.52 5.07
N ARG A 87 -12.71 -5.83 6.36
CA ARG A 87 -11.70 -6.81 6.81
C ARG A 87 -11.79 -8.15 6.07
N ASP A 88 -12.99 -8.67 5.85
CA ASP A 88 -13.20 -9.98 5.22
C ASP A 88 -12.96 -9.99 3.70
N LEU A 89 -12.91 -8.81 3.08
CA LEU A 89 -12.65 -8.62 1.65
C LEU A 89 -11.17 -8.32 1.36
N GLN A 90 -10.40 -7.92 2.38
CA GLN A 90 -8.98 -7.62 2.24
C GLN A 90 -8.18 -8.85 1.80
N GLY A 91 -7.21 -8.63 0.91
CA GLY A 91 -6.38 -9.68 0.34
C GLY A 91 -7.07 -10.56 -0.71
N LYS A 92 -8.37 -10.36 -0.95
CA LYS A 92 -9.15 -11.05 -1.99
C LYS A 92 -9.66 -10.10 -3.06
N PHE A 93 -10.30 -9.01 -2.64
CA PHE A 93 -10.96 -8.06 -3.53
C PHE A 93 -10.41 -6.64 -3.38
N VAL A 94 -9.94 -6.30 -2.19
CA VAL A 94 -9.30 -5.01 -1.90
C VAL A 94 -7.93 -5.24 -1.25
N PRO A 95 -7.00 -4.27 -1.34
CA PRO A 95 -5.71 -4.36 -0.66
C PRO A 95 -5.84 -4.61 0.84
N VAL A 96 -4.87 -5.33 1.41
CA VAL A 96 -4.71 -5.43 2.85
C VAL A 96 -4.18 -4.11 3.38
N CYS A 97 -4.88 -3.47 4.30
CA CYS A 97 -4.44 -2.26 4.98
C CYS A 97 -3.78 -2.62 6.31
N LEU A 98 -2.49 -2.26 6.43
CA LEU A 98 -1.70 -2.51 7.63
C LEU A 98 -1.80 -1.36 8.65
N GLY A 99 -2.25 -0.18 8.22
CA GLY A 99 -2.49 0.96 9.10
C GLY A 99 -1.87 2.25 8.60
N VAL A 100 -2.05 3.30 9.40
CA VAL A 100 -1.55 4.66 9.18
C VAL A 100 -0.49 4.96 10.24
N VAL A 101 0.56 5.68 9.84
CA VAL A 101 1.54 6.28 10.75
C VAL A 101 1.64 7.76 10.44
N ASP A 102 1.74 8.57 11.49
CA ASP A 102 2.26 9.92 11.44
C ASP A 102 3.78 9.86 11.31
N LEU A 103 4.37 10.66 10.44
CA LEU A 103 5.81 10.65 10.24
C LEU A 103 6.50 11.51 11.29
N ILE A 104 7.54 10.97 11.93
CA ILE A 104 8.42 11.73 12.85
C ILE A 104 9.05 12.94 12.12
N LYS A 105 9.35 12.77 10.84
CA LYS A 105 9.86 13.81 9.94
C LYS A 105 9.13 13.73 8.61
N PRO A 106 8.60 14.85 8.08
CA PRO A 106 7.91 14.84 6.81
C PRO A 106 8.73 14.20 5.68
N TYR A 107 8.04 13.51 4.78
CA TYR A 107 8.63 12.99 3.56
C TYR A 107 8.46 14.02 2.44
N TYR A 108 9.56 14.39 1.78
CA TYR A 108 9.55 15.38 0.71
C TYR A 108 9.65 14.69 -0.64
N LEU A 109 8.73 14.99 -1.54
CA LEU A 109 8.80 14.55 -2.93
C LEU A 109 8.28 15.65 -3.83
N ASN A 110 9.13 16.12 -4.75
CA ASN A 110 8.86 17.29 -5.60
C ASN A 110 8.44 18.50 -4.75
N SER A 111 7.17 18.93 -4.85
CA SER A 111 6.59 20.04 -4.09
C SER A 111 5.67 19.59 -2.95
N GLY A 112 5.51 18.28 -2.71
CA GLY A 112 4.64 17.75 -1.67
C GLY A 112 5.37 17.54 -0.34
N VAL A 113 4.69 17.86 0.76
CA VAL A 113 5.15 17.64 2.14
C VAL A 113 4.23 16.63 2.80
N TYR A 114 4.65 15.37 2.80
CA TYR A 114 3.82 14.28 3.30
C TYR A 114 4.08 14.05 4.78
N GLU A 115 3.02 14.02 5.58
CA GLU A 115 3.07 13.90 7.04
C GLU A 115 2.47 12.58 7.53
N ASP A 116 1.55 11.97 6.79
CA ASP A 116 0.93 10.70 7.16
C ASP A 116 1.07 9.67 6.04
N PHE A 117 1.42 8.44 6.41
CA PHE A 117 1.57 7.31 5.49
C PHE A 117 0.60 6.19 5.86
N MET A 118 -0.19 5.72 4.89
CA MET A 118 -0.98 4.48 5.01
C MET A 118 -0.32 3.35 4.23
N PHE A 119 -0.14 2.19 4.85
CA PHE A 119 0.48 1.02 4.22
C PHE A 119 -0.57 0.03 3.70
N LEU A 120 -0.46 -0.30 2.41
CA LEU A 120 -1.34 -1.21 1.68
C LEU A 120 -0.54 -2.33 1.01
N SER A 121 -1.10 -3.54 0.96
CA SER A 121 -0.57 -4.58 0.09
C SER A 121 -0.64 -4.19 -1.38
N TYR A 122 0.23 -4.74 -2.21
CA TYR A 122 0.19 -4.47 -3.64
C TYR A 122 -1.06 -5.08 -4.31
N GLY A 123 -1.88 -4.22 -4.93
CA GLY A 123 -3.11 -4.62 -5.63
C GLY A 123 -2.95 -4.93 -7.13
N GLY A 124 -1.73 -4.91 -7.66
CA GLY A 124 -1.47 -5.13 -9.09
C GLY A 124 -1.48 -3.84 -9.92
N ARG A 125 -1.54 -4.00 -11.25
CA ARG A 125 -1.62 -2.88 -12.21
C ARG A 125 -3.05 -2.72 -12.72
N PRO A 126 -3.50 -1.48 -13.03
CA PRO A 126 -4.82 -1.25 -13.61
C PRO A 126 -5.01 -2.08 -14.88
N VAL A 127 -6.10 -2.84 -14.94
CA VAL A 127 -6.40 -3.75 -16.06
C VAL A 127 -6.38 -3.00 -17.40
N LEU A 128 -6.95 -1.81 -17.45
CA LEU A 128 -7.02 -0.98 -18.67
C LEU A 128 -5.65 -0.42 -19.11
N LYS A 129 -4.69 -0.25 -18.20
CA LYS A 129 -3.32 0.11 -18.58
C LYS A 129 -2.50 -1.08 -19.08
N GLY A 130 -2.87 -2.29 -18.66
CA GLY A 130 -2.16 -3.53 -19.02
C GLY A 130 -2.69 -4.23 -20.28
N LEU A 131 -3.90 -3.90 -20.71
CA LEU A 131 -4.51 -4.51 -21.89
C LEU A 131 -4.29 -3.65 -23.13
N ARG A 132 -3.81 -4.29 -24.20
CA ARG A 132 -3.77 -3.69 -25.54
C ARG A 132 -5.16 -3.63 -26.18
N GLU A 133 -6.02 -4.60 -25.85
CA GLU A 133 -7.41 -4.69 -26.30
C GLU A 133 -8.30 -5.24 -25.17
N VAL A 134 -9.50 -4.66 -25.00
CA VAL A 134 -10.50 -5.12 -24.04
C VAL A 134 -11.47 -6.05 -24.76
N ASN A 135 -11.49 -7.33 -24.38
CA ASN A 135 -12.41 -8.32 -24.96
C ASN A 135 -13.57 -8.66 -24.00
N PRO A 136 -14.67 -9.26 -24.50
CA PRO A 136 -15.85 -9.57 -23.69
C PRO A 136 -15.56 -10.46 -22.47
N THR A 137 -14.56 -11.34 -22.55
CA THR A 137 -14.17 -12.22 -21.45
C THR A 137 -13.58 -11.45 -20.28
N VAL A 138 -12.72 -10.45 -20.55
CA VAL A 138 -12.19 -9.55 -19.51
C VAL A 138 -13.31 -8.74 -18.88
N VAL A 139 -14.21 -8.18 -19.69
CA VAL A 139 -15.35 -7.39 -19.20
C VAL A 139 -16.21 -8.23 -18.26
N LYS A 140 -16.54 -9.48 -18.64
CA LYS A 140 -17.31 -10.39 -17.79
C LYS A 140 -16.62 -10.68 -16.46
N LYS A 141 -15.29 -10.84 -16.45
CA LYS A 141 -14.51 -11.04 -15.20
C LYS A 141 -14.56 -9.80 -14.30
N ILE A 142 -14.43 -8.60 -14.88
CA ILE A 142 -14.55 -7.33 -14.13
C ILE A 142 -15.94 -7.21 -13.51
N LEU A 143 -17.00 -7.42 -14.29
CA LEU A 143 -18.38 -7.34 -13.80
C LEU A 143 -18.65 -8.35 -12.68
N ASN A 144 -18.17 -9.59 -12.82
CA ASN A 144 -18.29 -10.61 -11.76
C ASN A 144 -17.53 -10.22 -10.48
N ALA A 145 -16.38 -9.55 -10.59
CA ALA A 145 -15.63 -9.09 -9.43
C ALA A 145 -16.34 -7.90 -8.74
N LEU A 146 -16.86 -6.95 -9.52
CA LEU A 146 -17.63 -5.81 -9.02
C LEU A 146 -18.93 -6.26 -8.34
N GLY A 147 -19.64 -7.23 -8.91
CA GLY A 147 -20.86 -7.80 -8.31
C GLY A 147 -20.64 -8.57 -7.02
N ARG A 148 -19.39 -8.73 -6.54
CA ARG A 148 -19.08 -9.30 -5.21
C ARG A 148 -18.80 -8.23 -4.15
N LEU A 149 -18.74 -6.97 -4.55
CA LEU A 149 -18.56 -5.82 -3.67
C LEU A 149 -19.91 -5.24 -3.19
N TYR A 150 -21.01 -5.70 -3.79
CA TYR A 150 -22.41 -5.35 -3.49
C TYR A 150 -23.19 -6.62 -3.16
#